data_AF-A0A423XF84-F1
#
_entry.id   AF-A0A423XF84-F1
#
_cell.length_a   1.000
_cell.length_b   1.000
_cell.length_c   1.000
_cell.angle_alpha   90.00
_cell.angle_beta   90.00
_cell.angle_gamma   90.00
#
_symmetry.space_group_name_H-M   'P 1'
#
loop_
_entity.id
_entity.type
_entity.pdbx_description
1 polymer ?
#
loop_
_entity_poly.entity_id
_entity_poly.type
_entity_poly.pdbx_seq_one_letter_code
_entity_poly.pdbx_strand_id
1 'polypeptide(L)'
;MSYEDRREQPEFGKPNRTNIPSTDDDDDLSSAADHAARNSGNDGDRSLFSSVLSSFVGNKSQLANEGVDEQAAVSQHKKYFGGEDDGGEADSGSMGSAAALQALKMFTGGSGSSSSSGGGSSQSEFIGLAMSEASKLFEQQSSQGRVSSGSSKSSAIQQAGEMALKMYMKSQTGGSSSGGSSSGLLSLASKFM
;
A
#
# COMPACT_ATOMS: atom_id res chain seq x y z
N MET A 1 63.00 -29.64 30.82
CA MET A 1 62.06 -28.74 31.52
C MET A 1 62.53 -27.32 31.28
N SER A 2 61.76 -26.32 30.85
CA SER A 2 60.33 -26.22 30.58
C SER A 2 60.03 -24.77 30.14
N TYR A 3 59.20 -24.67 29.11
CA TYR A 3 58.36 -23.53 28.67
C TYR A 3 59.03 -22.21 28.27
N GLU A 4 59.30 -22.08 26.97
CA GLU A 4 58.81 -20.93 26.21
C GLU A 4 57.28 -20.85 26.39
N ASP A 5 56.76 -19.79 27.01
CA ASP A 5 55.33 -19.47 26.92
C ASP A 5 55.19 -17.96 26.75
N ARG A 6 55.21 -17.58 25.48
CA ARG A 6 54.77 -16.29 24.96
C ARG A 6 53.27 -16.16 25.26
N ARG A 7 52.90 -15.57 26.38
CA ARG A 7 51.54 -15.08 26.59
C ARG A 7 51.37 -13.74 25.93
N GLU A 8 51.17 -13.80 24.62
CA GLU A 8 50.43 -12.79 23.89
C GLU A 8 49.11 -12.57 24.62
N GLN A 9 48.80 -11.32 24.93
CA GLN A 9 47.45 -10.97 25.37
C GLN A 9 46.55 -10.96 24.14
N PRO A 10 45.55 -11.85 24.04
CA PRO A 10 44.49 -11.66 23.07
C PRO A 10 43.61 -10.50 23.55
N GLU A 11 43.78 -9.32 22.95
CA GLU A 11 42.74 -8.30 22.88
C GLU A 11 41.54 -8.89 22.12
N PHE A 12 40.65 -9.56 22.85
CA PHE A 12 39.38 -10.05 22.30
C PHE A 12 38.23 -9.61 23.20
N GLY A 13 37.35 -8.82 22.62
CA GLY A 13 35.99 -8.62 23.13
C GLY A 13 35.64 -7.17 23.41
N LYS A 14 35.54 -6.35 22.36
CA LYS A 14 34.77 -5.10 22.41
C LYS A 14 33.37 -5.39 22.97
N PRO A 15 32.79 -4.47 23.76
CA PRO A 15 31.49 -4.69 24.40
C PRO A 15 30.45 -5.07 23.36
N ASN A 16 29.75 -6.17 23.66
CA ASN A 16 28.57 -6.67 22.97
C ASN A 16 27.52 -5.54 22.98
N ARG A 17 27.57 -4.66 21.97
CA ARG A 17 26.40 -3.87 21.59
C ARG A 17 25.38 -4.91 21.22
N THR A 18 24.40 -5.05 22.11
CA THR A 18 23.05 -5.50 21.83
C THR A 18 22.62 -4.93 20.48
N ASN A 19 22.95 -5.63 19.41
CA ASN A 19 22.23 -5.55 18.17
C ASN A 19 20.98 -6.38 18.42
N ILE A 20 20.08 -5.79 19.21
CA ILE A 20 18.68 -6.15 19.20
C ILE A 20 18.28 -5.90 17.75
N PRO A 21 18.01 -6.92 16.90
CA PRO A 21 17.05 -6.66 15.85
C PRO A 21 15.78 -6.29 16.62
N SER A 22 15.48 -5.00 16.69
CA SER A 22 14.12 -4.61 16.98
C SER A 22 13.30 -5.26 15.88
N THR A 23 12.68 -6.39 16.21
CA THR A 23 11.42 -6.83 15.63
C THR A 23 10.40 -5.75 15.96
N ASP A 24 10.54 -4.60 15.31
CA ASP A 24 9.46 -3.69 15.06
C ASP A 24 8.85 -4.21 13.77
N ASP A 25 7.96 -5.20 13.91
CA ASP A 25 6.86 -5.44 12.96
C ASP A 25 5.88 -4.24 12.98
N ASP A 26 6.40 -3.02 13.11
CA ASP A 26 5.68 -1.79 12.84
C ASP A 26 5.62 -1.68 11.32
N ASP A 27 4.55 -2.26 10.79
CA ASP A 27 4.11 -2.16 9.40
C ASP A 27 4.69 -0.91 8.73
N ASP A 28 5.56 -1.15 7.75
CA ASP A 28 6.41 -0.22 6.99
C ASP A 28 5.61 0.79 6.15
N LEU A 29 4.47 1.26 6.64
CA LEU A 29 3.62 2.31 6.10
C LEU A 29 4.32 3.67 6.11
N SER A 30 5.40 3.83 6.89
CA SER A 30 6.31 4.96 6.79
C SER A 30 6.80 5.16 5.36
N SER A 31 7.18 4.07 4.68
CA SER A 31 7.58 4.08 3.27
C SER A 31 6.43 4.43 2.33
N ALA A 32 5.17 4.18 2.72
CA ALA A 32 4.00 4.51 1.90
C ALA A 32 3.85 6.02 1.72
N ALA A 33 4.16 6.81 2.75
CA ALA A 33 4.19 8.27 2.65
C ALA A 33 5.27 8.73 1.65
N ASP A 34 6.42 8.06 1.64
CA ASP A 34 7.51 8.34 0.71
C ASP A 34 7.14 7.96 -0.74
N HIS A 35 6.51 6.81 -0.94
CA HIS A 35 5.96 6.40 -2.23
C HIS A 35 4.89 7.40 -2.72
N ALA A 36 4.00 7.81 -1.82
CA ALA A 36 2.92 8.75 -2.14
C ALA A 36 3.45 10.13 -2.56
N ALA A 37 4.43 10.67 -1.82
CA ALA A 37 5.04 11.96 -2.14
C ALA A 37 5.75 11.91 -3.51
N ARG A 38 6.54 10.85 -3.75
CA ARG A 38 7.26 10.65 -5.03
C ARG A 38 6.30 10.53 -6.21
N ASN A 39 5.20 9.80 -6.04
CA ASN A 39 4.30 9.49 -7.14
C ASN A 39 3.22 10.58 -7.37
N SER A 40 2.97 11.42 -6.36
CA SER A 40 2.13 12.63 -6.49
C SER A 40 2.89 13.82 -7.07
N GLY A 41 4.23 13.80 -7.02
CA GLY A 41 5.07 14.92 -7.47
C GLY A 41 5.04 16.13 -6.54
N ASN A 42 4.42 16.00 -5.36
CA ASN A 42 4.28 17.08 -4.38
C ASN A 42 4.85 16.64 -3.02
N ASP A 43 6.11 17.01 -2.74
CA ASP A 43 6.75 16.77 -1.44
C ASP A 43 5.99 17.39 -0.26
N GLY A 44 5.17 18.41 -0.52
CA GLY A 44 4.33 19.09 0.48
C GLY A 44 3.21 18.23 1.08
N ASP A 45 2.79 17.17 0.39
CA ASP A 45 1.73 16.27 0.90
C ASP A 45 2.28 15.16 1.81
N ARG A 46 3.62 15.02 1.95
CA ARG A 46 4.26 13.95 2.75
C ARG A 46 3.80 13.93 4.21
N SER A 47 3.67 15.10 4.83
CA SER A 47 3.18 15.21 6.22
C SER A 47 1.71 14.82 6.34
N LEU A 48 0.88 15.13 5.33
CA LEU A 48 -0.51 14.69 5.28
C LEU A 48 -0.60 13.19 5.13
N PHE A 49 0.17 12.61 4.21
CA PHE A 49 0.24 11.17 4.00
C PHE A 49 0.66 10.46 5.29
N SER A 50 1.73 10.93 5.93
CA SER A 50 2.20 10.38 7.21
C SER A 50 1.14 10.47 8.31
N SER A 51 0.45 11.60 8.44
CA SER A 51 -0.63 11.77 9.42
C SER A 51 -1.79 10.81 9.17
N VAL A 52 -2.18 10.64 7.90
CA VAL A 52 -3.23 9.72 7.47
C VAL A 52 -2.82 8.27 7.74
N LEU A 53 -1.60 7.88 7.38
CA LEU A 53 -1.06 6.54 7.62
C LEU A 53 -0.98 6.21 9.11
N SER A 54 -0.55 7.18 9.93
CA SER A 54 -0.53 7.04 11.40
C SER A 54 -1.92 6.75 11.96
N SER A 55 -2.97 7.41 11.43
CA SER A 55 -4.35 7.15 11.82
C SER A 55 -4.85 5.75 11.43
N PHE A 56 -4.32 5.17 10.36
CA PHE A 56 -4.66 3.81 9.94
C PHE A 56 -3.95 2.73 10.74
N VAL A 57 -2.67 2.92 11.08
CA VAL A 57 -1.92 1.96 11.90
C VAL A 57 -2.66 1.71 13.22
N GLY A 58 -3.13 2.78 13.87
CA GLY A 58 -3.91 2.66 15.12
C GLY A 58 -5.27 1.98 14.99
N ASN A 59 -5.88 1.99 13.79
CA ASN A 59 -7.24 1.48 13.54
C ASN A 59 -7.27 0.28 12.57
N LYS A 60 -6.11 -0.27 12.21
CA LYS A 60 -5.95 -1.27 11.14
C LYS A 60 -6.82 -2.50 11.39
N SER A 61 -6.89 -2.99 12.62
CA SER A 61 -7.71 -4.15 13.00
C SER A 61 -9.21 -3.90 12.80
N GLN A 62 -9.68 -2.66 13.00
CA GLN A 62 -11.07 -2.30 12.78
C GLN A 62 -11.37 -2.15 11.28
N LEU A 63 -10.50 -1.43 10.56
CA LEU A 63 -10.59 -1.28 9.10
C LEU A 63 -10.58 -2.64 8.39
N ALA A 64 -9.77 -3.59 8.85
CA ALA A 64 -9.70 -4.93 8.26
C ALA A 64 -11.00 -5.73 8.38
N ASN A 65 -11.81 -5.45 9.40
CA ASN A 65 -13.09 -6.10 9.63
C ASN A 65 -14.28 -5.36 8.98
N GLU A 66 -14.08 -4.13 8.51
CA GLU A 66 -15.08 -3.38 7.77
C GLU A 66 -15.09 -3.81 6.30
N GLY A 67 -16.27 -4.16 5.80
CA GLY A 67 -16.46 -4.48 4.38
C GLY A 67 -16.09 -3.29 3.49
N VAL A 68 -15.40 -3.57 2.39
CA VAL A 68 -15.19 -2.62 1.29
C VAL A 68 -16.37 -2.74 0.35
N ASP A 69 -16.97 -1.63 -0.06
CA ASP A 69 -17.97 -1.63 -1.14
C ASP A 69 -17.25 -1.52 -2.49
N GLU A 70 -16.81 -2.66 -3.04
CA GLU A 70 -16.10 -2.67 -4.32
C GLU A 70 -17.00 -2.26 -5.48
N GLN A 71 -18.32 -2.49 -5.36
CA GLN A 71 -19.29 -2.16 -6.39
C GLN A 71 -19.42 -0.64 -6.52
N ALA A 72 -19.53 0.06 -5.40
CA ALA A 72 -19.47 1.52 -5.37
C ALA A 72 -18.14 2.00 -5.94
N ALA A 73 -17.01 1.43 -5.50
CA ALA A 73 -15.69 1.83 -5.98
C ALA A 73 -15.57 1.72 -7.52
N VAL A 74 -16.00 0.60 -8.11
CA VAL A 74 -15.96 0.37 -9.56
C VAL A 74 -16.87 1.34 -10.31
N SER A 75 -18.05 1.63 -9.77
CA SER A 75 -18.94 2.64 -10.34
C SER A 75 -18.29 4.03 -10.36
N GLN A 76 -17.63 4.43 -9.27
CA GLN A 76 -16.92 5.71 -9.19
C GLN A 76 -15.68 5.74 -10.10
N HIS A 77 -14.92 4.65 -10.18
CA HIS A 77 -13.78 4.55 -11.11
C HIS A 77 -14.22 4.76 -12.55
N LYS A 78 -15.32 4.15 -12.98
CA LYS A 78 -15.90 4.38 -14.32
C LYS A 78 -16.36 5.82 -14.52
N LYS A 79 -16.97 6.44 -13.51
CA LYS A 79 -17.38 7.85 -13.57
C LYS A 79 -16.18 8.78 -13.82
N TYR A 80 -15.10 8.64 -13.05
CA TYR A 80 -13.95 9.56 -13.14
C TYR A 80 -12.94 9.20 -14.24
N PHE A 81 -12.70 7.91 -14.49
CA PHE A 81 -11.67 7.43 -15.43
C PHE A 81 -12.23 6.74 -16.68
N GLY A 82 -13.52 6.39 -16.70
CA GLY A 82 -14.20 5.74 -17.82
C GLY A 82 -14.90 6.70 -18.79
N GLY A 83 -14.96 7.99 -18.47
CA GLY A 83 -15.57 9.02 -19.34
C GLY A 83 -17.10 9.13 -19.22
N GLU A 84 -17.70 8.45 -18.25
CA GLU A 84 -19.13 8.57 -17.89
C GLU A 84 -19.33 9.73 -16.90
N ASP A 85 -18.82 10.91 -17.23
CA ASP A 85 -18.97 12.11 -16.38
C ASP A 85 -20.39 12.68 -16.51
N ASP A 86 -21.28 12.29 -15.60
CA ASP A 86 -22.65 12.83 -15.51
C ASP A 86 -22.75 14.29 -15.04
N GLY A 87 -21.64 15.04 -14.94
CA GLY A 87 -21.67 16.42 -14.44
C GLY A 87 -21.81 16.55 -12.91
N GLY A 88 -21.93 15.44 -12.17
CA GLY A 88 -22.16 15.45 -10.72
C GLY A 88 -20.93 15.86 -9.90
N GLU A 89 -21.17 16.43 -8.71
CA GLU A 89 -20.13 16.79 -7.74
C GLU A 89 -19.25 15.59 -7.37
N ALA A 90 -17.98 15.88 -7.09
CA ALA A 90 -16.98 14.91 -6.69
C ALA A 90 -16.77 14.95 -5.17
N ASP A 91 -17.25 13.91 -4.50
CA ASP A 91 -17.06 13.75 -3.05
C ASP A 91 -15.76 13.00 -2.73
N SER A 92 -15.12 13.33 -1.61
CA SER A 92 -13.86 12.72 -1.15
C SER A 92 -13.88 11.20 -1.14
N GLY A 93 -14.97 10.57 -0.71
CA GLY A 93 -15.11 9.11 -0.71
C GLY A 93 -15.12 8.50 -2.12
N SER A 94 -15.84 9.14 -3.05
CA SER A 94 -15.93 8.67 -4.44
C SER A 94 -14.60 8.82 -5.18
N MET A 95 -13.91 9.95 -4.97
CA MET A 95 -12.57 10.18 -5.52
C MET A 95 -11.55 9.21 -4.94
N GLY A 96 -11.57 9.00 -3.63
CA GLY A 96 -10.64 8.08 -2.97
C GLY A 96 -10.81 6.64 -3.45
N SER A 97 -12.05 6.20 -3.61
CA SER A 97 -12.36 4.85 -4.10
C SER A 97 -11.93 4.63 -5.55
N ALA A 98 -12.19 5.62 -6.41
CA ALA A 98 -11.77 5.58 -7.81
C ALA A 98 -10.24 5.59 -7.95
N ALA A 99 -9.57 6.44 -7.16
CA ALA A 99 -8.12 6.52 -7.12
C ALA A 99 -7.49 5.21 -6.63
N ALA A 100 -8.05 4.56 -5.61
CA ALA A 100 -7.57 3.28 -5.12
C ALA A 100 -7.67 2.18 -6.20
N LEU A 101 -8.74 2.14 -6.98
CA LEU A 101 -8.88 1.19 -8.10
C LEU A 101 -7.96 1.50 -9.27
N GLN A 102 -7.76 2.79 -9.58
CA GLN A 102 -6.80 3.18 -10.59
C GLN A 102 -5.38 2.80 -10.15
N ALA A 103 -5.07 2.98 -8.87
CA ALA A 103 -3.84 2.53 -8.27
C ALA A 103 -3.70 1.01 -8.30
N LEU A 104 -4.78 0.27 -8.04
CA LEU A 104 -4.80 -1.19 -8.14
C LEU A 104 -4.53 -1.62 -9.58
N LYS A 105 -5.09 -0.91 -10.57
CA LYS A 105 -4.83 -1.16 -11.98
C LYS A 105 -3.38 -0.87 -12.36
N MET A 106 -2.78 0.22 -11.86
CA MET A 106 -1.37 0.52 -12.09
C MET A 106 -0.46 -0.50 -11.40
N PHE A 107 -0.79 -0.86 -10.17
CA PHE A 107 -0.08 -1.85 -9.36
C PHE A 107 -0.15 -3.25 -9.99
N THR A 108 -1.32 -3.70 -10.44
CA THR A 108 -1.50 -5.02 -11.07
C THR A 108 -1.11 -5.06 -12.55
N GLY A 109 -1.38 -3.98 -13.29
CA GLY A 109 -1.11 -3.87 -14.73
C GLY A 109 0.31 -3.44 -15.08
N GLY A 110 1.03 -2.82 -14.15
CA GLY A 110 2.47 -2.50 -14.27
C GLY A 110 3.40 -3.61 -13.80
N SER A 111 2.87 -4.63 -13.09
CA SER A 111 3.65 -5.74 -12.50
C SER A 111 4.18 -6.77 -13.52
N GLY A 112 4.25 -6.40 -14.81
CA GLY A 112 4.82 -7.21 -15.89
C GLY A 112 6.33 -7.03 -16.12
N SER A 113 7.05 -6.28 -15.27
CA SER A 113 8.52 -6.15 -15.40
C SER A 113 9.25 -6.05 -14.06
N SER A 114 10.19 -7.00 -13.89
CA SER A 114 11.20 -7.14 -12.85
C SER A 114 10.70 -7.49 -11.44
N SER A 115 10.80 -8.76 -11.03
CA SER A 115 12.01 -9.39 -10.48
C SER A 115 12.45 -8.86 -9.11
N SER A 116 12.56 -9.83 -8.20
CA SER A 116 13.57 -9.94 -7.14
C SER A 116 13.22 -9.39 -5.75
N SER A 117 13.14 -10.33 -4.81
CA SER A 117 13.65 -10.23 -3.43
C SER A 117 13.51 -8.89 -2.70
N GLY A 118 12.52 -8.81 -1.81
CA GLY A 118 12.47 -7.78 -0.78
C GLY A 118 11.12 -7.77 -0.09
N GLY A 119 10.92 -8.67 0.87
CA GLY A 119 9.74 -8.63 1.75
C GLY A 119 9.67 -7.27 2.45
N GLY A 120 8.59 -6.53 2.21
CA GLY A 120 8.33 -5.23 2.84
C GLY A 120 7.49 -4.25 1.99
N SER A 121 7.64 -4.24 0.65
CA SER A 121 7.28 -3.05 -0.14
C SER A 121 5.96 -3.05 -0.94
N SER A 122 5.18 -4.12 -1.01
CA SER A 122 3.98 -4.14 -1.89
C SER A 122 2.76 -3.40 -1.32
N GLN A 123 2.59 -3.42 0.00
CA GLN A 123 1.49 -2.73 0.69
C GLN A 123 1.66 -1.21 0.61
N SER A 124 2.84 -0.76 1.03
CA SER A 124 3.20 0.64 1.14
C SER A 124 3.27 1.31 -0.23
N GLU A 125 3.75 0.60 -1.24
CA GLU A 125 3.70 1.06 -2.62
C GLU A 125 2.26 1.22 -3.11
N PHE A 126 1.41 0.20 -2.95
CA PHE A 126 0.01 0.27 -3.39
C PHE A 126 -0.77 1.39 -2.68
N ILE A 127 -0.67 1.47 -1.36
CA ILE A 127 -1.32 2.52 -0.56
C ILE A 127 -0.78 3.89 -0.94
N GLY A 128 0.54 4.02 -1.09
CA GLY A 128 1.16 5.27 -1.51
C GLY A 128 0.68 5.71 -2.89
N LEU A 129 0.58 4.77 -3.83
CA LEU A 129 0.12 5.02 -5.19
C LEU A 129 -1.37 5.45 -5.23
N ALA A 130 -2.22 4.82 -4.42
CA ALA A 130 -3.61 5.21 -4.24
C ALA A 130 -3.76 6.61 -3.66
N MET A 131 -2.96 6.93 -2.62
CA MET A 131 -2.95 8.24 -1.98
C MET A 131 -2.48 9.34 -2.95
N SER A 132 -1.46 9.06 -3.77
CA SER A 132 -1.02 9.98 -4.83
C SER A 132 -2.10 10.24 -5.86
N GLU A 133 -2.75 9.18 -6.35
CA GLU A 133 -3.77 9.29 -7.39
C GLU A 133 -5.00 10.05 -6.86
N ALA A 134 -5.34 9.87 -5.59
CA ALA A 134 -6.41 10.62 -4.94
C ALA A 134 -6.08 12.10 -4.81
N SER A 135 -4.84 12.44 -4.48
CA SER A 135 -4.35 13.82 -4.44
C SER A 135 -4.50 14.48 -5.83
N LYS A 136 -4.04 13.80 -6.89
CA LYS A 136 -4.15 14.27 -8.28
C LYS A 136 -5.59 14.43 -8.73
N LEU A 137 -6.44 13.44 -8.48
CA LEU A 137 -7.84 13.48 -8.87
C LEU A 137 -8.57 14.62 -8.14
N PHE A 138 -8.29 14.82 -6.85
CA PHE A 138 -8.85 15.95 -6.09
C PHE A 138 -8.42 17.29 -6.69
N GLU A 139 -7.14 17.49 -6.99
CA GLU A 139 -6.65 18.72 -7.63
C GLU A 139 -7.29 18.95 -9.00
N GLN A 140 -7.45 17.88 -9.78
CA GLN A 140 -8.12 17.92 -11.07
C GLN A 140 -9.60 18.32 -10.94
N GLN A 141 -10.33 17.77 -9.97
CA GLN A 141 -11.73 18.15 -9.73
C GLN A 141 -11.83 19.55 -9.11
N SER A 142 -10.90 19.91 -8.23
CA SER A 142 -10.87 21.19 -7.53
C SER A 142 -10.59 22.34 -8.50
N SER A 143 -9.66 22.15 -9.44
CA SER A 143 -9.38 23.12 -10.50
C SER A 143 -10.55 23.32 -11.47
N GLN A 144 -11.42 22.31 -11.59
CA GLN A 144 -12.66 22.39 -12.37
C GLN A 144 -13.84 22.97 -11.56
N GLY A 145 -13.67 23.24 -10.27
CA GLY A 145 -14.74 23.73 -9.40
C GLY A 145 -15.85 22.70 -9.14
N ARG A 146 -15.51 21.40 -9.24
CA ARG A 146 -16.48 20.28 -9.16
C ARG A 146 -16.40 19.49 -7.85
N VAL A 147 -15.54 19.92 -6.94
CA VAL A 147 -15.39 19.31 -5.62
C VAL A 147 -16.56 19.76 -4.75
N SER A 148 -17.26 18.78 -4.17
CA SER A 148 -18.35 19.01 -3.22
C SER A 148 -17.87 19.89 -2.06
N SER A 149 -18.74 20.78 -1.55
CA SER A 149 -18.38 21.79 -0.54
C SER A 149 -17.83 21.20 0.78
N GLY A 150 -18.11 19.93 1.07
CA GLY A 150 -17.56 19.20 2.22
C GLY A 150 -16.31 18.37 1.94
N SER A 151 -15.83 18.36 0.70
CA SER A 151 -14.75 17.50 0.26
C SER A 151 -13.39 18.20 0.32
N SER A 152 -12.40 17.48 0.85
CA SER A 152 -11.04 17.98 1.04
C SER A 152 -10.04 16.96 0.53
N LYS A 153 -8.88 17.45 0.07
CA LYS A 153 -7.78 16.60 -0.41
C LYS A 153 -7.39 15.54 0.63
N SER A 154 -7.23 15.96 1.88
CA SER A 154 -6.92 15.06 3.01
C SER A 154 -7.95 13.95 3.16
N SER A 155 -9.24 14.26 3.03
CA SER A 155 -10.30 13.26 3.13
C SER A 155 -10.29 12.30 1.93
N ALA A 156 -10.04 12.79 0.71
CA ALA A 156 -9.93 11.93 -0.48
C ALA A 156 -8.72 10.98 -0.39
N ILE A 157 -7.56 11.50 0.02
CA ILE A 157 -6.33 10.74 0.29
C ILE A 157 -6.57 9.69 1.37
N GLN A 158 -7.24 10.06 2.46
CA GLN A 158 -7.56 9.14 3.54
C GLN A 158 -8.46 8.01 3.03
N GLN A 159 -9.54 8.33 2.31
CA GLN A 159 -10.45 7.32 1.77
C GLN A 159 -9.74 6.38 0.78
N ALA A 160 -8.83 6.89 -0.05
CA ALA A 160 -8.03 6.07 -0.95
C ALA A 160 -7.06 5.13 -0.21
N GLY A 161 -6.33 5.66 0.78
CA GLY A 161 -5.39 4.89 1.59
C GLY A 161 -6.09 3.80 2.39
N GLU A 162 -7.26 4.10 2.96
CA GLU A 162 -8.10 3.14 3.65
C GLU A 162 -8.61 2.04 2.70
N MET A 163 -9.15 2.40 1.53
CA MET A 163 -9.63 1.40 0.56
C MET A 163 -8.50 0.52 0.05
N ALA A 164 -7.33 1.11 -0.24
CA ALA A 164 -6.15 0.37 -0.66
C ALA A 164 -5.66 -0.58 0.45
N LEU A 165 -5.56 -0.09 1.68
CA LEU A 165 -5.19 -0.91 2.84
C LEU A 165 -6.18 -2.06 3.02
N LYS A 166 -7.49 -1.79 3.00
CA LYS A 166 -8.53 -2.81 3.12
C LYS A 166 -8.44 -3.84 2.01
N MET A 167 -8.28 -3.44 0.74
CA MET A 167 -8.11 -4.37 -0.38
C MET A 167 -6.85 -5.23 -0.24
N TYR A 168 -5.75 -4.64 0.20
CA TYR A 168 -4.50 -5.36 0.45
C TYR A 168 -4.66 -6.39 1.57
N MET A 169 -5.20 -5.96 2.72
CA MET A 169 -5.46 -6.83 3.86
C MET A 169 -6.47 -7.94 3.53
N LYS A 170 -7.51 -7.62 2.77
CA LYS A 170 -8.48 -8.60 2.25
C LYS A 170 -7.84 -9.55 1.25
N SER A 171 -6.88 -9.10 0.44
CA SER A 171 -6.11 -9.98 -0.45
C SER A 171 -5.18 -10.92 0.32
N GLN A 172 -4.65 -10.50 1.46
CA GLN A 172 -3.87 -11.37 2.35
C GLN A 172 -4.75 -12.33 3.16
N THR A 173 -5.81 -11.82 3.79
CA THR A 173 -6.73 -12.55 4.67
C THR A 173 -7.66 -13.48 3.89
N GLY A 174 -8.16 -13.04 2.73
CA GLY A 174 -8.87 -13.87 1.76
C GLY A 174 -7.94 -14.72 0.87
N GLY A 175 -6.62 -14.50 0.98
CA GLY A 175 -5.57 -15.18 0.23
C GLY A 175 -5.20 -16.57 0.77
N SER A 176 -5.69 -16.96 1.95
CA SER A 176 -5.58 -18.34 2.43
C SER A 176 -6.52 -19.32 1.70
N SER A 177 -7.15 -18.88 0.60
CA SER A 177 -7.81 -19.76 -0.38
C SER A 177 -7.25 -19.61 -1.81
N SER A 178 -6.11 -18.93 -1.99
CA SER A 178 -5.36 -18.88 -3.26
C SER A 178 -3.90 -19.30 -3.09
N GLY A 179 -3.65 -20.19 -2.11
CA GLY A 179 -2.49 -21.07 -2.08
C GLY A 179 -2.87 -22.42 -2.68
N GLY A 180 -2.46 -22.66 -3.92
CA GLY A 180 -2.44 -23.98 -4.52
C GLY A 180 -3.67 -24.35 -5.35
N SER A 181 -3.72 -23.89 -6.61
CA SER A 181 -4.20 -24.72 -7.72
C SER A 181 -3.87 -24.11 -9.08
N SER A 182 -2.57 -24.05 -9.36
CA SER A 182 -2.07 -24.39 -10.70
C SER A 182 -2.30 -25.89 -11.04
N SER A 183 -3.28 -26.53 -10.40
CA SER A 183 -3.64 -27.95 -10.46
C SER A 183 -4.73 -28.25 -11.51
N GLY A 184 -5.17 -27.25 -12.29
CA GLY A 184 -6.11 -27.47 -13.39
C GLY A 184 -5.48 -28.15 -14.62
N LEU A 185 -4.18 -27.93 -14.85
CA LEU A 185 -3.44 -28.52 -15.98
C LEU A 185 -2.57 -29.73 -15.57
N LEU A 186 -2.00 -29.72 -14.37
CA LEU A 186 -1.27 -30.87 -13.82
C LEU A 186 -2.21 -32.06 -13.53
N SER A 187 -3.48 -31.82 -13.17
CA SER A 187 -4.48 -32.88 -13.01
C SER A 187 -4.92 -33.52 -14.33
N LEU A 188 -4.61 -32.93 -15.49
CA LEU A 188 -4.80 -33.56 -16.81
C LEU A 188 -3.53 -34.29 -17.28
N ALA A 189 -2.35 -33.81 -16.90
CA ALA A 189 -1.08 -34.49 -17.21
C ALA A 189 -0.93 -35.84 -16.48
N SER A 190 -1.44 -35.96 -15.24
CA SER A 190 -1.46 -37.23 -14.49
C SER A 190 -2.58 -38.20 -14.91
N LYS A 191 -3.39 -37.88 -15.93
CA LYS A 191 -4.39 -38.79 -16.52
C LYS A 191 -3.94 -39.42 -17.86
N PHE A 192 -2.72 -39.12 -18.29
CA PHE A 192 -2.09 -39.74 -19.48
C PHE A 192 -0.79 -40.49 -19.14
N MET A 193 -0.55 -40.77 -17.86
CA MET A 193 0.46 -41.73 -17.40
C MET A 193 -0.22 -42.86 -16.62
#